data_AF-T0THQ0-F1
#
_entry.id   AF-T0THQ0-F1
#
_cell.length_a   1.000
_cell.length_b   1.000
_cell.length_c   1.000
_cell.angle_alpha   90.00
_cell.angle_beta   90.00
_cell.angle_gamma   90.00
#
_symmetry.space_group_name_H-M   'P 1'
#
loop_
_entity.id
_entity.type
_entity.pdbx_description
1 polymer ?
#
loop_
_entity_poly.entity_id
_entity_poly.type
_entity_poly.pdbx_seq_one_letter_code
_entity_poly.pdbx_strand_id
1 'polypeptide(L)'
;MRKKFSKKVFILLLTFANLVVGYSLCRQLMNIRHESEVKIDAYAFDKNVKKSQKKIYPDLSELDHLSILVSISQQKMIVYSGNKVIFKTKVSTGAKETPTPTGKFAIEAERGEFLYDDSLNRGACDWVSFKDHGGYRFESLPTDWKGKILKGESKKLERLVQMAMLDFQKKMQNGFLKTCQRE
;
A
#
# COMPACT_ATOMS: atom_id res chain seq x y z
N MET A 1 71.24 10.05 -0.43
CA MET A 1 70.71 11.26 -1.11
C MET A 1 69.37 11.66 -0.48
N ARG A 2 69.32 12.73 0.32
CA ARG A 2 68.08 13.20 1.01
C ARG A 2 67.31 14.11 0.03
N LYS A 3 66.22 13.63 -0.57
CA LYS A 3 65.36 14.47 -1.43
C LYS A 3 64.74 15.57 -0.56
N LYS A 4 65.15 16.83 -0.78
CA LYS A 4 64.55 18.01 -0.11
C LYS A 4 63.16 18.21 -0.71
N PHE A 5 62.13 17.84 0.05
CA PHE A 5 60.75 18.15 -0.32
C PHE A 5 60.57 19.67 -0.33
N SER A 6 60.12 20.21 -1.46
CA SER A 6 59.85 21.64 -1.61
C SER A 6 58.74 22.06 -0.64
N LYS A 7 58.91 23.21 0.03
CA LYS A 7 57.89 23.78 0.94
C LYS A 7 56.50 23.84 0.29
N LYS A 8 56.43 24.04 -1.03
CA LYS A 8 55.18 24.04 -1.81
C LYS A 8 54.46 22.67 -1.82
N VAL A 9 55.22 21.58 -1.89
CA VAL A 9 54.68 20.21 -1.86
C VAL A 9 54.14 19.89 -0.46
N PHE A 10 54.82 20.36 0.59
CA PHE A 10 54.36 20.18 1.96
C PHE A 10 53.06 20.94 2.23
N ILE A 11 52.94 22.19 1.75
CA ILE A 11 51.70 22.96 1.85
C ILE A 11 50.55 22.28 1.11
N LEU A 12 50.80 21.75 -0.09
CA LEU A 12 49.77 21.04 -0.87
C LEU A 12 49.28 19.76 -0.18
N LEU A 13 50.19 19.00 0.45
CA LEU A 13 49.82 17.81 1.21
C LEU A 13 49.00 18.16 2.47
N LEU A 14 49.34 19.27 3.15
CA LEU A 14 48.59 19.75 4.30
C LEU A 14 47.17 20.20 3.90
N THR A 15 47.00 20.93 2.80
CA THR A 15 45.66 21.34 2.35
C THR A 15 44.81 20.14 1.93
N PHE A 16 45.40 19.17 1.24
CA PHE A 16 44.70 17.94 0.85
C PHE A 16 44.27 17.11 2.07
N ALA A 17 45.13 16.98 3.08
CA ALA A 17 44.78 16.29 4.32
C ALA A 17 43.60 16.96 5.04
N ASN A 18 43.59 18.29 5.13
CA ASN A 18 42.47 19.04 5.74
C ASN A 18 41.15 18.88 4.95
N LEU A 19 41.22 18.82 3.62
CA LEU A 19 40.03 18.59 2.77
C LEU A 19 39.41 17.20 3.00
N VAL A 20 40.24 16.16 3.08
CA VAL A 20 39.79 14.77 3.31
C VAL A 20 39.17 14.62 4.70
N VAL A 21 39.78 15.23 5.73
CA VAL A 21 39.22 15.24 7.09
C VAL A 21 37.88 15.98 7.14
N GLY A 22 37.80 17.17 6.51
CA GLY A 22 36.57 17.95 6.44
C GLY A 22 35.42 17.22 5.74
N TYR A 23 35.71 16.54 4.62
CA TYR A 23 34.72 15.73 3.90
C TYR A 23 34.23 14.54 4.74
N SER A 24 35.14 13.87 5.45
CA SER A 24 34.82 12.73 6.31
C SER A 24 33.91 13.12 7.47
N LEU A 25 34.18 14.27 8.12
CA LEU A 25 33.32 14.82 9.18
C LEU A 25 31.94 15.21 8.63
N CYS A 26 31.88 15.88 7.48
CA CYS A 26 30.60 16.24 6.86
C CYS A 26 29.75 15.00 6.56
N ARG A 27 30.37 13.93 6.05
CA ARG A 27 29.67 12.66 5.76
C ARG A 27 29.15 12.00 7.03
N GLN A 28 29.92 11.99 8.11
CA GLN A 28 29.47 11.48 9.41
C GLN A 28 28.29 12.29 9.97
N LEU A 29 28.34 13.62 9.88
CA LEU A 29 27.24 14.49 10.32
C LEU A 29 25.94 14.29 9.52
N MET A 30 26.04 14.07 8.21
CA MET A 30 24.88 13.79 7.36
C MET A 30 24.22 12.44 7.71
N ASN A 31 25.01 11.40 7.97
CA ASN A 31 24.48 10.10 8.39
C ASN A 31 23.79 10.18 9.76
N ILE A 32 24.36 10.93 10.72
CA ILE A 32 23.76 11.14 12.05
C ILE A 32 22.42 11.89 11.92
N ARG A 33 22.37 12.95 11.08
CA ARG A 33 21.11 13.68 10.82
C ARG A 33 20.05 12.77 10.21
N HIS A 34 20.40 12.00 9.18
CA HIS A 34 19.49 11.07 8.54
C HIS A 34 18.97 10.01 9.52
N GLU A 35 19.83 9.45 10.38
CA GLU A 35 19.40 8.48 11.40
C GLU A 35 18.49 9.10 12.46
N SER A 36 18.74 10.36 12.84
CA SER A 36 17.88 11.10 13.76
C SER A 36 16.52 11.44 13.17
N GLU A 37 16.45 11.86 11.91
CA GLU A 37 15.19 12.13 11.19
C GLU A 37 14.36 10.86 11.03
N VAL A 38 14.97 9.75 10.60
CA VAL A 38 14.29 8.44 10.48
C VAL A 38 13.75 7.95 11.84
N LYS A 39 14.48 8.17 12.95
CA LYS A 39 14.01 7.81 14.30
C LYS A 39 12.87 8.71 14.78
N ILE A 40 12.90 10.00 14.47
CA ILE A 40 11.83 10.95 14.80
C ILE A 40 10.56 10.61 14.00
N ASP A 41 10.70 10.27 12.72
CA ASP A 41 9.58 9.86 11.86
C ASP A 41 8.97 8.53 12.31
N ALA A 42 9.81 7.55 12.67
CA ALA A 42 9.35 6.28 13.23
C ALA A 42 8.63 6.45 14.58
N TYR A 43 9.15 7.33 15.46
CA TYR A 43 8.53 7.63 16.74
C TYR A 43 7.22 8.44 16.60
N ALA A 44 7.18 9.41 15.68
CA ALA A 44 5.98 10.18 15.37
C ALA A 44 4.90 9.30 14.70
N PHE A 45 5.31 8.31 13.89
CA PHE A 45 4.41 7.32 13.31
C PHE A 45 3.83 6.38 14.38
N ASP A 46 4.66 5.81 15.25
CA ASP A 46 4.21 4.90 16.33
C ASP A 46 3.30 5.60 17.34
N LYS A 47 3.59 6.88 17.67
CA LYS A 47 2.76 7.68 18.58
C LYS A 47 1.38 8.06 18.00
N ASN A 48 1.23 8.13 16.67
CA ASN A 48 -0.05 8.38 16.01
C ASN A 48 -0.89 7.11 15.76
N VAL A 49 -0.35 5.91 16.01
CA VAL A 49 -1.08 4.64 15.82
C VAL A 49 -1.88 4.22 17.08
N LYS A 50 -1.72 4.89 18.23
CA LYS A 50 -2.45 4.58 19.49
C LYS A 50 -3.62 5.52 19.83
N LYS A 51 -4.44 5.90 18.86
CA LYS A 51 -5.85 6.25 19.08
C LYS A 51 -6.71 5.61 17.99
N SER A 52 -7.06 4.34 18.20
CA SER A 52 -8.06 3.62 17.41
C SER A 52 -9.43 4.26 17.64
N GLN A 53 -9.72 5.38 16.98
CA GLN A 53 -11.11 5.79 16.74
C GLN A 53 -11.73 4.72 15.85
N LYS A 54 -12.79 4.06 16.34
CA LYS A 54 -13.62 3.15 15.54
C LYS A 54 -14.18 3.96 14.38
N LYS A 55 -13.53 3.88 13.22
CA LYS A 55 -13.96 4.55 11.99
C LYS A 55 -15.34 4.01 11.63
N ILE A 56 -16.36 4.85 11.76
CA ILE A 56 -17.75 4.54 11.38
C ILE A 56 -17.81 4.73 9.85
N TYR A 57 -18.21 3.67 9.14
CA TYR A 57 -18.40 3.70 7.70
C TYR A 57 -19.89 3.92 7.44
N PRO A 58 -20.28 4.70 6.42
CA PRO A 58 -21.68 4.90 6.10
C PRO A 58 -22.29 3.59 5.58
N ASP A 59 -23.55 3.34 5.92
CA ASP A 59 -24.34 2.30 5.26
C ASP A 59 -24.55 2.72 3.81
N LEU A 60 -24.09 1.89 2.86
CA LEU A 60 -24.26 2.20 1.44
C LEU A 60 -25.71 2.08 0.97
N SER A 61 -26.53 1.28 1.64
CA SER A 61 -27.93 1.08 1.23
C SER A 61 -28.78 2.35 1.39
N GLU A 62 -28.32 3.28 2.22
CA GLU A 62 -28.96 4.57 2.47
C GLU A 62 -28.44 5.69 1.53
N LEU A 63 -27.55 5.37 0.58
CA LEU A 63 -26.88 6.35 -0.27
C LEU A 63 -27.29 6.24 -1.73
N ASP A 64 -27.76 7.37 -2.28
CA ASP A 64 -28.10 7.48 -3.69
C ASP A 64 -26.88 7.84 -4.56
N HIS A 65 -26.97 7.48 -5.86
CA HIS A 65 -26.00 7.84 -6.90
C HIS A 65 -24.55 7.47 -6.53
N LEU A 66 -24.35 6.24 -6.09
CA LEU A 66 -23.03 5.72 -5.73
C LEU A 66 -22.15 5.57 -6.98
N SER A 67 -20.91 6.04 -6.88
CA SER A 67 -19.89 5.81 -7.90
C SER A 67 -18.52 5.58 -7.27
N ILE A 68 -17.71 4.77 -7.96
CA ILE A 68 -16.37 4.40 -7.52
C ILE A 68 -15.37 4.92 -8.54
N LEU A 69 -14.40 5.70 -8.07
CA LEU A 69 -13.25 6.13 -8.86
C LEU A 69 -12.02 5.37 -8.38
N VAL A 70 -11.35 4.72 -9.32
CA VAL A 70 -10.08 4.04 -9.10
C VAL A 70 -8.99 4.76 -9.85
N SER A 71 -7.93 5.16 -9.13
CA SER A 71 -6.69 5.63 -9.72
C SER A 71 -5.64 4.53 -9.61
N ILE A 72 -5.34 3.88 -10.74
CA ILE A 72 -4.29 2.86 -10.85
C ILE A 72 -2.91 3.46 -10.53
N SER A 73 -2.59 4.64 -11.07
CA SER A 73 -1.30 5.29 -10.82
C SER A 73 -1.08 5.67 -9.35
N GLN A 74 -2.14 6.02 -8.63
CA GLN A 74 -2.07 6.37 -7.21
C GLN A 74 -2.35 5.21 -6.27
N GLN A 75 -2.71 4.03 -6.80
CA GLN A 75 -3.15 2.87 -5.99
C GLN A 75 -4.22 3.28 -4.97
N LYS A 76 -5.23 4.01 -5.44
CA LYS A 76 -6.24 4.66 -4.61
C LYS A 76 -7.65 4.48 -5.15
N MET A 77 -8.59 4.23 -4.25
CA MET A 77 -10.01 4.26 -4.55
C MET A 77 -10.72 5.35 -3.76
N ILE A 78 -11.68 5.99 -4.40
CA ILE A 78 -12.58 6.98 -3.83
C ILE A 78 -14.01 6.55 -4.14
N VAL A 79 -14.88 6.55 -3.13
CA VAL A 79 -16.32 6.32 -3.30
C VAL A 79 -17.04 7.64 -3.12
N TYR A 80 -17.98 7.90 -4.02
CA TYR A 80 -18.83 9.08 -4.02
C TYR A 80 -20.29 8.67 -3.85
N SER A 81 -21.08 9.54 -3.21
CA SER A 81 -22.54 9.59 -3.34
C SER A 81 -22.87 10.95 -3.96
N GLY A 82 -23.34 10.93 -5.21
CA GLY A 82 -23.40 12.14 -6.04
C GLY A 82 -22.03 12.84 -6.13
N ASN A 83 -21.95 14.09 -5.70
CA ASN A 83 -20.71 14.88 -5.70
C ASN A 83 -19.90 14.79 -4.39
N LYS A 84 -20.40 14.05 -3.39
CA LYS A 84 -19.77 13.97 -2.06
C LYS A 84 -18.86 12.76 -1.98
N VAL A 85 -17.60 12.98 -1.59
CA VAL A 85 -16.70 11.90 -1.18
C VAL A 85 -17.19 11.32 0.14
N ILE A 86 -17.50 10.02 0.15
CA ILE A 86 -17.91 9.30 1.36
C ILE A 86 -16.80 8.41 1.92
N PHE A 87 -15.92 7.89 1.05
CA PHE A 87 -14.85 6.99 1.45
C PHE A 87 -13.62 7.09 0.56
N LYS A 88 -12.43 6.91 1.16
CA LYS A 88 -11.14 6.87 0.48
C LYS A 88 -10.28 5.77 1.08
N THR A 89 -9.65 4.95 0.24
CA THR A 89 -8.71 3.92 0.68
C THR A 89 -7.58 3.71 -0.32
N LYS A 90 -6.48 3.14 0.17
CA LYS A 90 -5.47 2.51 -0.69
C LYS A 90 -6.02 1.19 -1.23
N VAL A 91 -5.62 0.84 -2.44
CA VAL A 91 -5.93 -0.41 -3.12
C VAL A 91 -4.66 -0.98 -3.73
N SER A 92 -4.68 -2.25 -4.11
CA SER A 92 -3.66 -2.86 -4.98
C SER A 92 -4.35 -3.28 -6.26
N THR A 93 -3.96 -2.71 -7.40
CA THR A 93 -4.50 -3.09 -8.72
C THR A 93 -3.68 -4.24 -9.33
N GLY A 94 -4.17 -4.77 -10.46
CA GLY A 94 -3.49 -5.82 -11.22
C GLY A 94 -2.05 -5.44 -11.59
N ALA A 95 -1.20 -6.46 -11.71
CA ALA A 95 0.20 -6.34 -12.10
C ALA A 95 0.34 -5.87 -13.55
N LYS A 96 1.55 -5.52 -13.98
CA LYS A 96 1.78 -5.02 -15.36
C LYS A 96 1.45 -6.08 -16.42
N GLU A 97 1.69 -7.34 -16.09
CA GLU A 97 1.45 -8.51 -16.94
C GLU A 97 -0.06 -8.83 -17.04
N THR A 98 -0.82 -8.48 -16.00
CA THR A 98 -2.27 -8.71 -15.88
C THR A 98 -2.97 -7.46 -15.36
N PRO A 99 -2.97 -6.36 -16.14
CA PRO A 99 -3.38 -5.06 -15.65
C PRO A 99 -4.89 -4.99 -15.38
N THR A 100 -5.27 -4.20 -14.37
CA THR A 100 -6.67 -3.78 -14.20
C THR A 100 -7.07 -2.91 -15.40
N PRO A 101 -8.19 -3.20 -16.09
CA PRO A 101 -8.62 -2.44 -17.25
C PRO A 101 -9.07 -1.04 -16.83
N THR A 102 -8.86 -0.07 -17.72
CA THR A 102 -9.35 1.30 -17.56
C THR A 102 -10.65 1.49 -18.33
N GLY A 103 -11.54 2.35 -17.84
CA GLY A 103 -12.81 2.62 -18.48
C GLY A 103 -13.91 2.99 -17.49
N LYS A 104 -15.14 3.04 -17.99
CA LYS A 104 -16.36 3.11 -17.19
C LYS A 104 -16.98 1.73 -17.15
N PHE A 105 -17.22 1.23 -15.95
CA PHE A 105 -17.79 -0.08 -15.72
C PHE A 105 -19.02 0.04 -14.83
N ALA A 106 -19.94 -0.90 -14.97
CA ALA A 106 -21.02 -1.11 -14.03
C ALA A 106 -20.65 -2.31 -13.12
N ILE A 107 -21.07 -2.26 -11.86
CA ILE A 107 -21.00 -3.43 -11.00
C ILE A 107 -21.92 -4.52 -11.58
N GLU A 108 -21.38 -5.72 -11.75
CA GLU A 108 -22.12 -6.86 -12.26
C GLU A 108 -22.90 -7.57 -11.12
N ALA A 109 -23.72 -8.55 -11.46
CA ALA A 109 -24.55 -9.25 -10.48
C ALA A 109 -23.69 -10.15 -9.57
N GLU A 110 -22.62 -10.72 -10.15
CA GLU A 110 -21.73 -11.70 -9.57
C GLU A 110 -20.97 -11.15 -8.36
N ARG A 111 -21.15 -11.84 -7.24
CA ARG A 111 -20.51 -11.53 -5.96
C ARG A 111 -20.53 -12.77 -5.08
N GLY A 112 -19.70 -12.81 -4.05
CA GLY A 112 -19.69 -13.92 -3.10
C GLY A 112 -18.98 -13.59 -1.80
N GLU A 113 -19.35 -14.29 -0.74
CA GLU A 113 -18.72 -14.13 0.58
C GLU A 113 -17.28 -14.68 0.58
N PHE A 114 -17.03 -15.75 -0.19
CA PHE A 114 -15.72 -16.37 -0.33
C PHE A 114 -15.52 -16.98 -1.73
N LEU A 115 -14.28 -16.90 -2.22
CA LEU A 115 -13.77 -17.60 -3.39
C LEU A 115 -12.45 -18.27 -2.99
N TYR A 116 -12.17 -19.46 -3.50
CA TYR A 116 -10.86 -20.08 -3.36
C TYR A 116 -10.39 -20.71 -4.66
N ASP A 117 -9.17 -20.36 -5.05
CA ASP A 117 -8.46 -20.96 -6.17
C ASP A 117 -7.44 -21.98 -5.64
N ASP A 118 -7.77 -23.26 -5.80
CA ASP A 118 -6.92 -24.38 -5.38
C ASP A 118 -5.58 -24.42 -6.15
N SER A 119 -5.54 -23.95 -7.40
CA SER A 119 -4.31 -23.93 -8.20
C SER A 119 -3.29 -22.92 -7.66
N LEU A 120 -3.79 -21.87 -7.01
CA LEU A 120 -2.99 -20.80 -6.43
C LEU A 120 -2.83 -20.92 -4.91
N ASN A 121 -3.58 -21.83 -4.29
CA ASN A 121 -3.71 -21.97 -2.84
C ASN A 121 -4.07 -20.63 -2.18
N ARG A 122 -5.01 -19.89 -2.79
CA ARG A 122 -5.41 -18.53 -2.40
C ARG A 122 -6.91 -18.38 -2.40
N GLY A 123 -7.43 -17.75 -1.35
CA GLY A 123 -8.81 -17.30 -1.27
C GLY A 123 -8.95 -15.79 -1.31
N ALA A 124 -10.19 -15.34 -1.45
CA ALA A 124 -10.58 -13.95 -1.29
C ALA A 124 -12.00 -13.86 -0.71
N CYS A 125 -12.21 -12.88 0.15
CA CYS A 125 -13.50 -12.60 0.78
C CYS A 125 -14.24 -11.49 0.05
N ASP A 126 -15.57 -11.49 0.21
CA ASP A 126 -16.49 -10.40 -0.11
C ASP A 126 -16.38 -9.89 -1.55
N TRP A 127 -16.01 -10.73 -2.52
CA TRP A 127 -15.72 -10.28 -3.86
C TRP A 127 -16.99 -9.80 -4.60
N VAL A 128 -16.84 -8.77 -5.44
CA VAL A 128 -17.90 -8.29 -6.35
C VAL A 128 -17.31 -8.01 -7.72
N SER A 129 -17.96 -8.48 -8.77
CA SER A 129 -17.48 -8.30 -10.13
C SER A 129 -17.89 -6.96 -10.73
N PHE A 130 -17.05 -6.44 -11.63
CA PHE A 130 -17.32 -5.24 -12.41
C PHE A 130 -17.05 -5.41 -13.90
N LYS A 131 -16.54 -6.58 -14.32
CA LYS A 131 -16.25 -6.90 -15.72
C LYS A 131 -16.01 -8.40 -15.88
N ASP A 132 -16.45 -8.92 -17.01
CA ASP A 132 -16.20 -10.28 -17.49
C ASP A 132 -16.70 -11.37 -16.53
N HIS A 133 -17.85 -11.13 -15.89
CA HIS A 133 -18.57 -12.13 -15.09
C HIS A 133 -17.69 -12.81 -14.03
N GLY A 134 -16.96 -12.01 -13.25
CA GLY A 134 -16.00 -12.47 -12.24
C GLY A 134 -14.54 -12.44 -12.68
N GLY A 135 -14.29 -12.19 -13.97
CA GLY A 135 -12.93 -12.01 -14.51
C GLY A 135 -12.21 -10.83 -13.87
N TYR A 136 -12.92 -9.73 -13.57
CA TYR A 136 -12.41 -8.61 -12.78
C TYR A 136 -13.32 -8.29 -11.61
N ARG A 137 -12.72 -8.12 -10.43
CA ARG A 137 -13.44 -7.99 -9.16
C ARG A 137 -12.76 -7.07 -8.17
N PHE A 138 -13.57 -6.47 -7.32
CA PHE A 138 -13.15 -5.85 -6.07
C PHE A 138 -13.22 -6.92 -4.98
N GLU A 139 -12.12 -7.13 -4.26
CA GLU A 139 -12.05 -8.17 -3.22
C GLU A 139 -11.10 -7.83 -2.07
N SER A 140 -11.09 -8.69 -1.05
CA SER A 140 -10.19 -8.55 0.10
C SER A 140 -8.73 -8.79 -0.30
N LEU A 141 -7.82 -8.63 0.66
CA LEU A 141 -6.50 -9.23 0.51
C LEU A 141 -6.62 -10.76 0.35
N PRO A 142 -5.66 -11.41 -0.33
CA PRO A 142 -5.61 -12.86 -0.42
C PRO A 142 -5.60 -13.51 0.96
N THR A 143 -6.37 -14.58 1.07
CA THR A 143 -6.51 -15.38 2.27
C THR A 143 -6.02 -16.80 2.05
N ASP A 144 -5.81 -17.54 3.13
CA ASP A 144 -5.81 -18.99 3.07
C ASP A 144 -7.24 -19.54 2.93
N TRP A 145 -7.36 -20.87 2.90
CA TRP A 145 -8.63 -21.58 2.79
C TRP A 145 -9.55 -21.38 4.01
N LYS A 146 -9.00 -20.91 5.14
CA LYS A 146 -9.73 -20.56 6.37
C LYS A 146 -10.08 -19.07 6.41
N GLY A 147 -9.93 -18.33 5.31
CA GLY A 147 -10.18 -16.89 5.22
C GLY A 147 -9.23 -16.01 6.02
N LYS A 148 -8.11 -16.56 6.49
CA LYS A 148 -7.11 -15.77 7.19
C LYS A 148 -6.23 -15.07 6.17
N ILE A 149 -6.15 -13.75 6.27
CA ILE A 149 -5.29 -12.92 5.42
C ILE A 149 -3.85 -13.44 5.47
N LEU A 150 -3.27 -13.68 4.30
CA LEU A 150 -1.89 -14.11 4.16
C LEU A 150 -0.95 -12.96 4.55
N LYS A 151 -0.20 -13.13 5.64
CA LYS A 151 0.72 -12.10 6.16
C LYS A 151 1.90 -11.88 5.20
N GLY A 152 2.25 -10.63 4.94
CA GLY A 152 3.37 -10.26 4.05
C GLY A 152 2.97 -10.04 2.59
N GLU A 153 1.75 -10.38 2.21
CA GLU A 153 1.24 -10.19 0.84
C GLU A 153 0.88 -8.75 0.51
N SER A 154 0.66 -7.90 1.52
CA SER A 154 0.46 -6.45 1.31
C SER A 154 1.65 -5.77 0.60
N LYS A 155 2.84 -6.39 0.58
CA LYS A 155 4.03 -5.94 -0.16
C LYS A 155 4.32 -6.72 -1.44
N LYS A 156 3.71 -7.90 -1.63
CA LYS A 156 4.02 -8.85 -2.69
C LYS A 156 2.76 -9.22 -3.49
N LEU A 157 1.84 -8.28 -3.64
CA LEU A 157 0.59 -8.47 -4.37
C LEU A 157 0.82 -8.32 -5.88
N GLU A 158 1.80 -9.06 -6.40
CA GLU A 158 2.34 -8.84 -7.75
C GLU A 158 2.00 -9.96 -8.73
N ARG A 159 1.02 -10.83 -8.45
CA ARG A 159 0.71 -11.86 -9.45
C ARG A 159 -0.74 -12.08 -9.82
N LEU A 160 -1.74 -11.97 -8.94
CA LEU A 160 -3.04 -12.58 -9.29
C LEU A 160 -4.32 -11.87 -8.83
N VAL A 161 -4.35 -10.56 -8.59
CA VAL A 161 -5.63 -9.92 -8.22
C VAL A 161 -5.96 -8.65 -8.97
N GLN A 162 -7.14 -8.70 -9.58
CA GLN A 162 -7.78 -7.68 -10.38
C GLN A 162 -8.13 -6.38 -9.63
N MET A 163 -8.29 -6.35 -8.30
CA MET A 163 -8.22 -5.16 -7.42
C MET A 163 -8.42 -5.56 -5.94
N ALA A 164 -7.37 -5.54 -5.12
CA ALA A 164 -7.46 -5.87 -3.69
C ALA A 164 -7.62 -4.63 -2.80
N MET A 165 -8.49 -4.73 -1.80
CA MET A 165 -8.90 -3.61 -0.97
C MET A 165 -8.57 -3.86 0.50
N LEU A 166 -7.55 -3.17 1.00
CA LEU A 166 -7.04 -3.34 2.36
C LEU A 166 -8.06 -3.03 3.46
N ASP A 167 -9.05 -2.18 3.19
CA ASP A 167 -9.89 -1.58 4.25
C ASP A 167 -11.35 -1.36 3.83
N PHE A 168 -11.76 -1.80 2.63
CA PHE A 168 -13.11 -1.54 2.09
C PHE A 168 -14.15 -2.52 2.60
N GLN A 169 -13.86 -3.81 2.67
CA GLN A 169 -14.94 -4.80 2.82
C GLN A 169 -15.28 -5.15 4.26
N LYS A 170 -14.28 -5.17 5.15
CA LYS A 170 -14.44 -5.51 6.57
C LYS A 170 -15.41 -4.59 7.36
N LYS A 171 -15.92 -3.53 6.74
CA LYS A 171 -16.71 -2.47 7.40
C LYS A 171 -17.94 -1.99 6.63
N MET A 172 -18.22 -2.55 5.45
CA MET A 172 -19.41 -2.19 4.63
C MET A 172 -20.62 -3.07 4.93
N GLN A 173 -20.42 -4.13 5.72
CA GLN A 173 -21.51 -4.88 6.30
C GLN A 173 -21.77 -4.32 7.70
N ASN A 174 -22.81 -3.52 7.81
CA ASN A 174 -23.55 -3.40 9.06
C ASN A 174 -23.99 -4.82 9.48
N GLY A 175 -23.38 -5.36 10.53
CA GLY A 175 -24.10 -6.26 11.45
C GLY A 175 -23.90 -7.77 11.37
N PHE A 176 -23.11 -8.34 10.45
CA PHE A 176 -22.82 -9.78 10.52
C PHE A 176 -21.39 -10.08 10.08
N LEU A 177 -20.53 -10.46 11.03
CA LEU A 177 -19.33 -11.25 10.74
C LEU A 177 -19.81 -12.63 10.31
N LYS A 178 -20.30 -12.77 9.07
CA LYS A 178 -20.37 -14.09 8.45
C LYS A 178 -18.94 -14.55 8.19
N THR A 179 -18.67 -15.80 8.52
CA THR A 179 -17.34 -16.39 8.43
C THR A 179 -16.93 -16.48 6.97
N CYS A 180 -15.99 -15.62 6.53
CA CYS A 180 -15.31 -15.81 5.25
C CYS A 180 -14.45 -17.08 5.33
N GLN A 181 -15.01 -18.24 5.03
CA GLN A 181 -14.33 -19.54 5.03
C GLN A 181 -14.99 -20.43 3.97
N ARG A 182 -14.25 -21.42 3.46
CA ARG A 182 -14.85 -22.51 2.68
C ARG A 182 -15.80 -23.29 3.59
N GLU A 183 -17.06 -23.47 3.19
CA GLU A 183 -17.99 -24.41 3.83
C GLU A 183 -17.49 -25.86 3.72
#